data_AF-A0A3B1BNT3-F1
#
_entry.id   AF-A0A3B1BNT3-F1
#
_cell.length_a   1.000
_cell.length_b   1.000
_cell.length_c   1.000
_cell.angle_alpha   90.00
_cell.angle_beta   90.00
_cell.angle_gamma   90.00
#
_symmetry.space_group_name_H-M   'P 1'
#
loop_
_entity.id
_entity.type
_entity.pdbx_description
1 polymer ?
#
loop_
_entity_poly.entity_id
_entity_poly.type
_entity_poly.pdbx_seq_one_letter_code
_entity_poly.pdbx_strand_id
1 'polypeptide(L)'
;MSFFIIGLPRSRTAWLANFMTHNGEYCHHEGMNGCRSMEEYKDKIGGDGDSNTCMMMFDLKKHFPYRKILIIESDPKKTERYIMENLDLDGADWVSKAIAQMDKLDGFRVHFDNINNRLRQIWEYLSDAPYDAKRGNMIKNLNVQSNIQDMDIKSAQYIAREVLQC
;
A
#
# COMPACT_ATOMS: atom_id res chain seq x y z
N MET A 1 -1.66 -14.05 7.84
CA MET A 1 -2.22 -12.94 7.04
C MET A 1 -1.32 -12.58 5.86
N SER A 2 -1.77 -12.73 4.61
CA SER A 2 -0.99 -12.40 3.41
C SER A 2 -1.80 -11.58 2.40
N PHE A 3 -1.47 -10.31 2.24
CA PHE A 3 -2.24 -9.36 1.42
C PHE A 3 -1.40 -8.17 0.94
N PHE A 4 -2.01 -7.34 0.10
CA PHE A 4 -1.55 -5.98 -0.19
C PHE A 4 -2.58 -4.92 0.21
N ILE A 5 -2.08 -3.77 0.66
CA ILE A 5 -2.83 -2.53 0.76
C ILE A 5 -2.16 -1.55 -0.20
N ILE A 6 -2.88 -1.12 -1.22
CA ILE A 6 -2.38 -0.18 -2.22
C ILE A 6 -3.26 1.06 -2.26
N GLY A 7 -2.66 2.15 -2.71
CA GLY A 7 -3.33 3.42 -2.89
C GLY A 7 -2.32 4.47 -3.26
N LEU A 8 -2.81 5.60 -3.77
CA LEU A 8 -1.97 6.73 -4.06
C LEU A 8 -1.25 7.23 -2.78
N PRO A 9 -0.08 7.87 -2.88
CA PRO A 9 0.54 8.54 -1.75
C PRO A 9 -0.45 9.43 -0.99
N ARG A 10 -0.30 9.50 0.33
CA ARG A 10 -1.20 10.25 1.25
C ARG A 10 -2.61 9.65 1.41
N SER A 11 -2.83 8.40 0.99
CA SER A 11 -4.08 7.64 1.19
C SER A 11 -4.13 6.81 2.48
N ARG A 12 -3.34 7.14 3.52
CA ARG A 12 -3.26 6.41 4.81
C ARG A 12 -2.69 4.99 4.73
N THR A 13 -1.88 4.65 3.72
CA THR A 13 -1.19 3.35 3.66
C THR A 13 -0.33 3.05 4.91
N ALA A 14 0.47 4.01 5.40
CA ALA A 14 1.23 3.86 6.65
C ALA A 14 0.35 3.57 7.88
N TRP A 15 -0.77 4.30 7.97
CA TRP A 15 -1.75 4.11 9.04
C TRP A 15 -2.42 2.73 8.97
N LEU A 16 -2.74 2.26 7.76
CA LEU A 16 -3.34 0.95 7.53
C LEU A 16 -2.34 -0.19 7.79
N ALA A 17 -1.05 0.01 7.51
CA ALA A 17 0.01 -0.91 7.89
C ALA A 17 0.06 -1.10 9.41
N ASN A 18 0.02 0.02 10.15
CA ASN A 18 -0.07 -0.03 11.60
C ASN A 18 -1.36 -0.74 12.05
N PHE A 19 -2.53 -0.36 11.50
CA PHE A 19 -3.81 -0.97 11.84
C PHE A 19 -3.78 -2.50 11.74
N MET A 20 -3.26 -3.02 10.62
CA MET A 20 -3.20 -4.44 10.33
C MET A 20 -2.00 -5.17 10.95
N THR A 21 -1.11 -4.46 11.65
CA THR A 21 -0.08 -5.11 12.49
C THR A 21 -0.69 -5.43 13.86
N HIS A 22 -1.00 -6.71 14.10
CA HIS A 22 -1.66 -7.16 15.33
C HIS A 22 -1.45 -8.67 15.59
N ASN A 23 -1.55 -9.12 16.85
CA ASN A 23 -1.58 -10.55 17.22
C ASN A 23 -0.44 -11.41 16.62
N GLY A 24 0.76 -10.86 16.50
CA GLY A 24 1.90 -11.54 15.87
C GLY A 24 1.87 -11.53 14.34
N GLU A 25 0.82 -11.01 13.72
CA GLU A 25 0.77 -10.73 12.29
C GLU A 25 1.37 -9.34 12.02
N TYR A 26 2.30 -9.27 11.06
CA TYR A 26 3.00 -8.05 10.71
C TYR A 26 2.52 -7.54 9.34
N CYS A 27 2.39 -6.22 9.21
CA CYS A 27 2.12 -5.57 7.94
C CYS A 27 3.19 -4.52 7.69
N HIS A 28 3.99 -4.72 6.64
CA HIS A 28 5.03 -3.80 6.23
C HIS A 28 4.39 -2.48 5.74
N HIS A 29 5.09 -1.37 5.95
CA HIS A 29 4.83 -0.13 5.21
C HIS A 29 6.01 0.12 4.29
N GLU A 30 5.76 0.13 2.98
CA GLU A 30 6.81 0.16 1.95
C GLU A 30 7.82 -0.99 2.11
N GLY A 31 7.32 -2.23 2.18
CA GLY A 31 8.14 -3.44 2.35
C GLY A 31 9.27 -3.58 1.32
N MET A 32 9.15 -2.93 0.16
CA MET A 32 10.18 -2.88 -0.87
C MET A 32 11.46 -2.14 -0.48
N ASN A 33 11.44 -1.30 0.56
CA ASN A 33 12.61 -0.53 0.96
C ASN A 33 13.81 -1.46 1.26
N GLY A 34 14.98 -1.14 0.70
CA GLY A 34 16.20 -1.95 0.82
C GLY A 34 16.27 -3.18 -0.09
N CYS A 35 15.28 -3.44 -0.95
CA CYS A 35 15.27 -4.57 -1.89
C CYS A 35 15.80 -4.15 -3.27
N ARG A 36 16.66 -4.97 -3.86
CA ARG A 36 17.25 -4.74 -5.19
C ARG A 36 16.61 -5.56 -6.29
N SER A 37 15.75 -6.51 -5.94
CA SER A 37 15.00 -7.34 -6.87
C SER A 37 13.61 -7.68 -6.35
N MET A 38 12.73 -8.11 -7.25
CA MET A 38 11.41 -8.63 -6.89
C MET A 38 11.52 -9.89 -6.01
N GLU A 39 12.58 -10.68 -6.18
CA GLU A 39 12.81 -11.87 -5.36
C GLU A 39 13.20 -11.51 -3.92
N GLU A 40 14.13 -10.57 -3.73
CA GLU A 40 14.47 -10.06 -2.39
C GLU A 40 13.24 -9.46 -1.69
N TYR A 41 12.39 -8.77 -2.44
CA TYR A 41 11.14 -8.24 -1.91
C TYR A 41 10.17 -9.34 -1.47
N LYS A 42 9.96 -10.38 -2.27
CA LYS A 42 9.13 -11.53 -1.90
C LYS A 42 9.65 -12.22 -0.64
N ASP A 43 10.95 -12.45 -0.56
CA ASP A 43 11.59 -13.08 0.60
C ASP A 43 11.38 -12.24 1.86
N LYS A 44 11.56 -10.92 1.74
CA LYS A 44 11.39 -9.99 2.85
C LYS A 44 9.96 -9.93 3.38
N ILE A 45 8.96 -9.84 2.49
CA ILE A 45 7.56 -9.81 2.93
C ILE A 45 7.04 -11.20 3.28
N GLY A 46 7.69 -12.28 2.84
CA GLY A 46 7.41 -13.66 3.24
C GLY A 46 5.92 -14.01 3.24
N GLY A 47 5.37 -14.29 4.43
CA GLY A 47 3.95 -14.56 4.63
C GLY A 47 3.12 -13.34 5.07
N ASP A 48 3.73 -12.18 5.26
CA ASP A 48 3.16 -10.97 5.87
C ASP A 48 2.30 -10.14 4.88
N GLY A 49 1.58 -9.16 5.42
CA GLY A 49 0.95 -8.10 4.63
C GLY A 49 1.95 -7.01 4.23
N ASP A 50 1.69 -6.32 3.12
CA ASP A 50 2.45 -5.12 2.75
C ASP A 50 1.50 -3.99 2.32
N SER A 51 1.70 -2.81 2.89
CA SER A 51 1.01 -1.58 2.55
C SER A 51 1.97 -0.66 1.82
N ASN A 52 1.82 -0.57 0.50
CA ASN A 52 2.88 -0.04 -0.35
C ASN A 52 2.30 0.78 -1.50
N THR A 53 2.77 2.01 -1.61
CA THR A 53 2.24 2.98 -2.58
C THR A 53 2.85 2.80 -3.97
N CYS A 54 4.00 2.15 -4.13
CA CYS A 54 4.56 1.87 -5.45
C CYS A 54 4.07 0.54 -6.03
N MET A 55 3.60 -0.39 -5.21
CA MET A 55 3.30 -1.75 -5.66
C MET A 55 2.13 -1.85 -6.66
N MET A 56 1.25 -0.85 -6.70
CA MET A 56 0.21 -0.74 -7.72
C MET A 56 0.74 -0.60 -9.15
N MET A 57 2.01 -0.21 -9.32
CA MET A 57 2.65 -0.07 -10.63
C MET A 57 3.12 -1.40 -11.21
N PHE A 58 3.06 -2.49 -10.44
CA PHE A 58 3.48 -3.83 -10.87
C PHE A 58 2.29 -4.75 -11.10
N ASP A 59 2.53 -5.82 -11.86
CA ASP A 59 1.54 -6.89 -12.04
C ASP A 59 1.47 -7.79 -10.79
N LEU A 60 0.70 -7.33 -9.80
CA LEU A 60 0.52 -8.05 -8.53
C LEU A 60 -0.05 -9.46 -8.73
N LYS A 61 -0.89 -9.69 -9.75
CA LYS A 61 -1.45 -11.02 -10.02
C LYS A 61 -0.38 -11.98 -10.55
N LYS A 62 0.53 -11.50 -11.40
CA LYS A 62 1.68 -12.28 -11.88
C LYS A 62 2.62 -12.67 -10.75
N HIS A 63 2.95 -11.75 -9.86
CA HIS A 63 3.95 -11.98 -8.81
C HIS A 63 3.38 -12.59 -7.52
N PHE A 64 2.10 -12.37 -7.24
CA PHE A 64 1.42 -12.74 -5.99
C PHE A 64 -0.03 -13.18 -6.21
N PRO A 65 -0.28 -14.26 -6.97
CA PRO A 65 -1.61 -14.61 -7.49
C PRO A 65 -2.68 -14.89 -6.43
N TYR A 66 -2.29 -15.23 -5.20
CA TYR A 66 -3.21 -15.65 -4.14
C TYR A 66 -3.42 -14.60 -3.03
N ARG A 67 -2.76 -13.45 -3.13
CA ARG A 67 -2.86 -12.42 -2.09
C ARG A 67 -4.10 -11.57 -2.29
N LYS A 68 -4.83 -11.32 -1.20
CA LYS A 68 -5.94 -10.36 -1.18
C LYS A 68 -5.39 -8.94 -1.40
N ILE A 69 -6.17 -8.07 -2.04
CA ILE A 69 -5.75 -6.69 -2.31
C ILE A 69 -6.82 -5.74 -1.79
N LEU A 70 -6.43 -4.85 -0.87
CA LEU A 70 -7.20 -3.67 -0.49
C LEU A 70 -6.74 -2.49 -1.33
N ILE A 71 -7.67 -1.84 -2.02
CA ILE A 71 -7.41 -0.69 -2.89
C ILE A 71 -8.03 0.54 -2.23
N ILE A 72 -7.20 1.52 -1.88
CA ILE A 72 -7.64 2.78 -1.32
C ILE A 72 -7.77 3.82 -2.42
N GLU A 73 -9.00 4.26 -2.64
CA GLU A 73 -9.33 5.30 -3.60
C GLU A 73 -9.28 6.66 -2.89
N SER A 74 -8.59 7.63 -3.48
CA SER A 74 -8.42 8.96 -2.90
C SER A 74 -8.38 10.03 -3.97
N ASP A 75 -8.52 11.28 -3.56
CA ASP A 75 -8.45 12.43 -4.45
C ASP A 75 -7.09 12.51 -5.18
N PRO A 76 -7.04 12.36 -6.53
CA PRO A 76 -5.82 12.42 -7.31
C PRO A 76 -5.09 13.75 -7.16
N LYS A 77 -5.82 14.87 -7.00
CA LYS A 77 -5.23 16.21 -6.94
C LYS A 77 -4.36 16.41 -5.71
N LYS A 78 -4.68 15.75 -4.59
CA LYS A 78 -3.85 15.76 -3.38
C LYS A 78 -2.54 15.03 -3.62
N THR A 79 -2.60 13.91 -4.32
CA THR A 79 -1.42 13.12 -4.66
C THR A 79 -0.55 13.85 -5.66
N GLU A 80 -1.12 14.37 -6.74
CA GLU A 80 -0.42 15.14 -7.78
C GLU A 80 0.42 16.26 -7.16
N ARG A 81 -0.20 17.06 -6.29
CA ARG A 81 0.48 18.12 -5.54
C ARG A 81 1.60 17.58 -4.66
N TYR A 82 1.33 16.52 -3.89
CA TYR A 82 2.33 15.91 -3.02
C TYR A 82 3.55 15.41 -3.82
N ILE A 83 3.32 14.75 -4.96
CA ILE A 83 4.38 14.30 -5.85
C ILE A 83 5.19 15.51 -6.33
N MET A 84 4.55 16.53 -6.92
CA MET A 84 5.25 17.71 -7.45
C MET A 84 6.07 18.48 -6.40
N GLU A 85 5.59 18.54 -5.15
CA GLU A 85 6.26 19.27 -4.07
C GLU A 85 7.41 18.48 -3.43
N ASN A 86 7.39 17.15 -3.50
CA ASN A 86 8.26 16.31 -2.68
C ASN A 86 9.09 15.29 -3.48
N LEU A 87 8.71 15.03 -4.73
CA LEU A 87 9.36 14.10 -5.64
C LEU A 87 9.63 14.84 -6.96
N ASP A 88 10.83 14.69 -7.49
CA ASP A 88 11.22 15.29 -8.77
C ASP A 88 10.61 14.51 -9.95
N LEU A 89 9.27 14.49 -10.02
CA LEU A 89 8.45 13.72 -10.95
C LEU A 89 7.30 14.58 -11.49
N ASP A 90 6.86 14.29 -12.71
CA ASP A 90 5.60 14.82 -13.22
C ASP A 90 4.43 14.16 -12.46
N GLY A 91 3.87 14.90 -11.50
CA GLY A 91 2.80 14.40 -10.65
C GLY A 91 1.53 14.03 -11.42
N ALA A 92 1.20 14.74 -12.50
CA ALA A 92 -0.02 14.49 -13.26
C ALA A 92 0.10 13.20 -14.07
N ASP A 93 1.21 13.03 -14.79
CA ASP A 93 1.51 11.81 -15.55
C ASP A 93 1.61 10.58 -14.63
N TRP A 94 2.33 10.72 -13.50
CA TRP A 94 2.49 9.62 -12.55
C TRP A 94 1.16 9.19 -11.94
N VAL A 95 0.34 10.13 -11.46
CA VAL A 95 -0.98 9.84 -10.86
C VAL A 95 -1.92 9.22 -11.88
N SER A 96 -1.93 9.71 -13.13
CA SER A 96 -2.75 9.13 -14.20
C SER A 96 -2.38 7.67 -14.46
N LYS A 97 -1.09 7.36 -14.56
CA LYS A 97 -0.61 5.98 -14.75
C LYS A 97 -0.94 5.09 -13.56
N ALA A 98 -0.76 5.58 -12.34
CA ALA A 98 -1.10 4.85 -11.12
C ALA A 98 -2.58 4.47 -11.07
N ILE A 99 -3.48 5.42 -11.32
CA ILE A 99 -4.92 5.17 -11.36
C ILE A 99 -5.26 4.13 -12.43
N ALA A 100 -4.70 4.29 -13.64
CA ALA A 100 -4.94 3.35 -14.73
C ALA A 100 -4.47 1.92 -14.38
N GLN A 101 -3.43 1.74 -13.56
CA GLN A 101 -3.04 0.42 -13.06
C GLN A 101 -3.96 -0.08 -11.94
N MET A 102 -4.29 0.79 -10.97
CA MET A 102 -5.22 0.45 -9.90
C MET A 102 -6.58 -0.01 -10.44
N ASP A 103 -7.09 0.59 -11.52
CA ASP A 103 -8.37 0.25 -12.13
C ASP A 103 -8.39 -1.16 -12.76
N LYS A 104 -7.23 -1.71 -13.10
CA LYS A 104 -7.10 -3.09 -13.62
C LYS A 104 -7.05 -4.14 -12.51
N LEU A 105 -6.80 -3.71 -11.27
CA LEU A 105 -6.68 -4.61 -10.13
C LEU A 105 -8.05 -4.96 -9.57
N ASP A 106 -8.22 -6.25 -9.30
CA ASP A 106 -9.37 -6.78 -8.57
C ASP A 106 -9.02 -6.83 -7.09
N GLY A 107 -9.96 -6.43 -6.24
CA GLY A 107 -9.71 -6.26 -4.82
C GLY A 107 -10.82 -5.51 -4.12
N PHE A 108 -10.75 -5.52 -2.79
CA PHE A 108 -11.68 -4.77 -1.96
C PHE A 108 -11.38 -3.28 -2.04
N ARG A 109 -12.32 -2.48 -2.54
CA ARG A 109 -12.15 -1.03 -2.72
C ARG A 109 -12.77 -0.23 -1.58
N VAL A 110 -12.03 0.76 -1.10
CA VAL A 110 -12.48 1.68 -0.05
C VAL A 110 -12.04 3.10 -0.40
N HIS A 111 -13.01 4.01 -0.52
CA HIS A 111 -12.72 5.44 -0.60
C HIS A 111 -12.11 5.94 0.73
N PHE A 112 -11.11 6.82 0.63
CA PHE A 112 -10.34 7.38 1.76
C PHE A 112 -11.23 7.88 2.90
N ASP A 113 -12.27 8.65 2.59
CA ASP A 113 -13.19 9.23 3.57
C ASP A 113 -14.01 8.17 4.34
N ASN A 114 -14.09 6.96 3.79
CA ASN A 114 -14.84 5.85 4.38
C ASN A 114 -13.97 4.87 5.18
N ILE A 115 -12.63 5.01 5.20
CA ILE A 115 -11.73 4.06 5.91
C ILE A 115 -12.18 3.85 7.35
N ASN A 116 -12.42 4.94 8.10
CA ASN A 116 -12.81 4.87 9.51
C ASN A 116 -14.17 4.16 9.74
N ASN A 117 -15.08 4.25 8.77
CA ASN A 117 -16.41 3.63 8.84
C ASN A 117 -16.38 2.17 8.39
N ARG A 118 -15.32 1.75 7.71
CA ARG A 118 -15.16 0.41 7.12
C ARG A 118 -14.09 -0.45 7.79
N LEU A 119 -13.51 -0.03 8.92
CA LEU A 119 -12.42 -0.76 9.59
C LEU A 119 -12.73 -2.23 9.86
N ARG A 120 -13.96 -2.55 10.30
CA ARG A 120 -14.39 -3.94 10.51
C ARG A 120 -14.33 -4.74 9.20
N GLN A 121 -14.87 -4.20 8.12
CA GLN A 121 -14.91 -4.88 6.82
C GLN A 121 -13.51 -5.03 6.23
N ILE A 122 -12.64 -4.02 6.40
CA ILE A 122 -11.22 -4.10 6.02
C ILE A 122 -10.54 -5.23 6.77
N TRP A 123 -10.71 -5.28 8.10
CA TRP A 123 -10.11 -6.29 8.95
C TRP A 123 -10.57 -7.69 8.56
N GLU A 124 -11.88 -7.91 8.50
CA GLU A 124 -12.48 -9.22 8.14
C GLU A 124 -12.13 -9.65 6.71
N TYR A 125 -11.89 -8.69 5.80
CA TYR A 125 -11.39 -9.01 4.47
C TYR A 125 -9.93 -9.47 4.51
N LEU A 126 -9.05 -8.78 5.25
CA LEU A 126 -7.60 -8.97 5.20
C LEU A 126 -7.04 -9.98 6.21
N SER A 127 -7.71 -10.22 7.33
CA SER A 127 -7.29 -11.11 8.40
C SER A 127 -8.42 -12.06 8.80
N ASP A 128 -8.05 -13.27 9.21
CA ASP A 128 -8.97 -14.25 9.78
C ASP A 128 -9.15 -14.06 11.30
N ALA A 129 -8.39 -13.15 11.91
CA ALA A 129 -8.54 -12.83 13.33
C ALA A 129 -9.86 -12.10 13.61
N PRO A 130 -10.48 -12.30 14.79
CA PRO A 130 -11.64 -11.51 15.19
C PRO A 130 -11.33 -10.01 15.23
N TYR A 131 -12.24 -9.19 14.70
CA TYR A 131 -12.07 -7.73 14.70
C TYR A 131 -11.95 -7.15 16.12
N ASP A 132 -10.82 -6.51 16.40
CA ASP A 132 -10.59 -5.78 17.64
C ASP A 132 -11.18 -4.35 17.54
N ALA A 133 -12.41 -4.20 18.03
CA ALA A 133 -13.10 -2.91 18.05
C ALA A 133 -12.41 -1.87 18.95
N LYS A 134 -11.71 -2.29 20.01
CA LYS A 134 -11.00 -1.37 20.91
C LYS A 134 -9.80 -0.77 20.18
N ARG A 135 -9.01 -1.61 19.51
CA ARG A 135 -7.92 -1.17 18.62
C ARG A 135 -8.45 -0.26 17.51
N GLY A 136 -9.50 -0.71 16.80
CA GLY A 136 -10.11 0.04 15.71
C GLY A 136 -10.60 1.43 16.13
N ASN A 137 -11.17 1.58 17.33
CA ASN A 137 -11.60 2.88 17.83
C ASN A 137 -10.43 3.77 18.30
N MET A 138 -9.42 3.19 18.92
CA MET A 138 -8.22 3.92 19.34
C MET A 138 -7.48 4.51 18.14
N ILE A 139 -7.20 3.69 17.13
CA ILE A 139 -6.32 4.07 16.02
C ILE A 139 -6.92 5.18 15.13
N LYS A 140 -8.25 5.33 15.08
CA LYS A 140 -8.96 6.41 14.35
C LYS A 140 -8.46 7.81 14.71
N ASN A 141 -7.99 7.96 15.95
CA ASN A 141 -7.55 9.23 16.52
C ASN A 141 -6.03 9.42 16.46
N LEU A 142 -5.29 8.46 15.90
CA LEU A 142 -3.84 8.52 15.77
C LEU A 142 -3.43 9.09 14.41
N ASN A 143 -2.39 9.92 14.42
CA ASN A 143 -1.73 10.40 13.23
C ASN A 143 -0.48 9.54 12.95
N VAL A 144 -0.66 8.47 12.19
CA VAL A 144 0.43 7.57 11.77
C VAL A 144 0.86 7.95 10.35
N GLN A 145 2.11 8.35 10.18
CA GLN A 145 2.70 8.73 8.90
C GLN A 145 4.16 8.25 8.84
N SER A 146 4.65 7.99 7.64
CA SER A 146 6.07 7.81 7.35
C SER A 146 6.69 9.15 6.96
N ASN A 147 8.00 9.30 7.21
CA ASN A 147 8.75 10.41 6.63
C ASN A 147 9.16 10.07 5.21
N ILE A 148 9.15 11.06 4.33
CA ILE A 148 9.56 10.85 2.94
C ILE A 148 11.03 10.48 2.81
N GLN A 149 11.88 11.00 3.71
CA GLN A 149 13.32 10.71 3.72
C GLN A 149 13.62 9.22 3.97
N ASP A 150 12.65 8.49 4.54
CA ASP A 150 12.77 7.07 4.82
C ASP A 150 12.30 6.20 3.63
N MET A 151 11.77 6.81 2.56
CA MET A 151 11.37 6.08 1.34
C MET A 151 12.57 5.78 0.46
N ASP A 152 12.80 4.51 0.16
CA ASP A 152 13.89 4.07 -0.70
C ASP A 152 13.44 3.99 -2.16
N ILE A 153 13.42 5.16 -2.80
CA ILE A 153 13.06 5.32 -4.21
C ILE A 153 13.97 4.47 -5.12
N LYS A 154 15.23 4.23 -4.72
CA LYS A 154 16.16 3.40 -5.52
C LYS A 154 15.71 1.96 -5.56
N SER A 155 15.24 1.40 -4.45
CA SER A 155 14.65 0.06 -4.42
C SER A 155 13.45 -0.06 -5.37
N ALA A 156 12.57 0.94 -5.40
CA ALA A 156 11.48 0.99 -6.37
C ALA A 156 11.97 1.01 -7.82
N GLN A 157 13.02 1.78 -8.12
CA GLN A 157 13.63 1.83 -9.45
C GLN A 157 14.31 0.52 -9.85
N TYR A 158 15.00 -0.17 -8.93
CA TYR A 158 15.63 -1.45 -9.21
C TYR A 158 14.60 -2.51 -9.58
N ILE A 159 13.56 -2.65 -8.75
CA ILE A 159 12.48 -3.61 -8.98
C ILE A 159 11.75 -3.26 -10.28
N ALA A 160 11.44 -1.98 -10.52
CA ALA A 160 10.80 -1.53 -11.76
C ALA A 160 11.62 -1.86 -13.00
N ARG A 161 12.94 -1.66 -12.98
CA ARG A 161 13.80 -2.04 -14.10
C ARG A 161 13.77 -3.54 -14.35
N GLU A 162 13.74 -4.37 -13.31
CA GLU A 162 13.69 -5.82 -13.47
C GLU A 162 12.35 -6.28 -14.08
N VAL A 163 11.23 -5.77 -13.58
CA VAL A 163 9.91 -6.31 -13.90
C VAL A 163 9.18 -5.61 -15.04
N LEU A 164 9.58 -4.38 -15.39
CA LEU A 164 9.02 -3.60 -16.50
C LEU A 164 9.92 -3.58 -17.74
N GLN A 165 11.00 -4.37 -17.77
CA GLN A 165 11.79 -4.61 -18.98
C GLN A 165 10.91 -5.30 -20.05
N CYS A 166 10.27 -4.47 -20.87
CA CYS A 166 9.89 -4.74 -22.25
C CYS A 166 11.04 -4.30 -23.16
#